data_AF-A0A2V9TMG7-F1
#
_entry.id   AF-A0A2V9TMG7-F1
#
_cell.length_a   1.000
_cell.length_b   1.000
_cell.length_c   1.000
_cell.angle_alpha   90.00
_cell.angle_beta   90.00
_cell.angle_gamma   90.00
#
_symmetry.space_group_name_H-M   'P 1'
#
loop_
_entity.id
_entity.type
_entity.pdbx_description
1 polymer ?
#
loop_
_entity_poly.entity_id
_entity_poly.type
_entity_poly.pdbx_seq_one_letter_code
_entity_poly.pdbx_strand_id
1 'polypeptide(L)'
;MAAAEQVIQGILQQIETAWNRYDSVSLAAAFAEDANFIQIFGGQLDGRAAIEAAHRHIFETIYRGSHASFVLRSIRFLRPDVAVVFARAHVKFKEGNEAREIETRPTLIVVKEQDKWQIVAFQNTKISEVPAAAQAAARLAT
;
A
#
# COMPACT_ATOMS: atom_id res chain seq x y z
N MET A 1 -13.45 -18.80 1.54
CA MET A 1 -13.10 -17.51 0.90
C MET A 1 -13.33 -16.35 1.86
N ALA A 2 -14.51 -16.18 2.47
CA ALA A 2 -14.77 -15.09 3.44
C ALA A 2 -13.72 -14.95 4.57
N ALA A 3 -13.27 -16.06 5.17
CA ALA A 3 -12.21 -16.02 6.17
C ALA A 3 -10.86 -15.50 5.63
N ALA A 4 -10.51 -15.86 4.38
CA ALA A 4 -9.29 -15.36 3.75
C ALA A 4 -9.42 -13.87 3.40
N GLU A 5 -10.60 -13.41 2.95
CA GLU A 5 -10.88 -12.00 2.71
C GLU A 5 -10.73 -11.15 3.98
N GLN A 6 -11.23 -11.65 5.13
CA GLN A 6 -11.07 -10.99 6.42
C GLN A 6 -9.59 -10.88 6.83
N VAL A 7 -8.80 -11.94 6.65
CA VAL A 7 -7.36 -11.90 6.92
C VAL A 7 -6.66 -10.87 6.02
N ILE A 8 -7.00 -10.85 4.73
CA ILE A 8 -6.43 -9.89 3.77
C ILE A 8 -6.84 -8.45 4.10
N GLN A 9 -8.08 -8.22 4.56
CA GLN A 9 -8.50 -6.93 5.09
C GLN A 9 -7.70 -6.52 6.33
N GLY A 10 -7.42 -7.48 7.21
CA GLY A 10 -6.57 -7.29 8.39
C GLY A 10 -5.14 -6.84 8.03
N ILE A 11 -4.59 -7.29 6.91
CA ILE A 11 -3.28 -6.83 6.41
C ILE A 11 -3.30 -5.33 6.10
N LEU A 12 -4.35 -4.82 5.45
CA LEU A 12 -4.48 -3.38 5.17
C LEU A 12 -4.64 -2.58 6.47
N GLN A 13 -5.44 -3.08 7.41
CA GLN A 13 -5.60 -2.46 8.73
C GLN A 13 -4.29 -2.45 9.53
N GLN A 14 -3.47 -3.50 9.42
CA GLN A 14 -2.14 -3.55 10.02
C GLN A 14 -1.24 -2.47 9.44
N ILE A 15 -1.19 -2.30 8.11
CA ILE A 15 -0.39 -1.25 7.46
C ILE A 15 -0.86 0.13 7.91
N GLU A 16 -2.17 0.39 7.91
CA GLU A 16 -2.74 1.66 8.36
C GLU A 16 -2.40 1.96 9.82
N THR A 17 -2.61 0.99 10.70
CA THR A 17 -2.32 1.14 12.14
C THR A 17 -0.84 1.39 12.38
N ALA A 18 0.03 0.63 11.70
CA ALA A 18 1.47 0.76 11.82
C ALA A 18 1.95 2.12 11.31
N TRP A 19 1.43 2.59 10.17
CA TRP A 19 1.69 3.94 9.65
C TRP A 19 1.32 5.01 10.67
N ASN A 20 0.09 4.96 11.18
CA ASN A 20 -0.44 5.94 12.12
C ASN A 20 0.25 5.92 13.49
N ARG A 21 1.01 4.86 13.79
CA ARG A 21 1.87 4.73 14.97
C ARG A 21 3.34 4.95 14.70
N TYR A 22 3.73 5.27 13.45
CA TYR A 22 5.11 5.40 13.00
C TYR A 22 5.94 4.13 13.25
N ASP A 23 5.29 2.96 13.22
CA ASP A 23 5.87 1.67 13.53
C ASP A 23 6.28 0.95 12.23
N SER A 24 7.49 1.22 11.76
CA SER A 24 8.05 0.62 10.55
C SER A 24 8.17 -0.90 10.65
N VAL A 25 8.40 -1.44 11.86
CA VAL A 25 8.57 -2.88 12.10
C VAL A 25 7.23 -3.60 11.90
N SER A 26 6.17 -3.11 12.54
CA SER A 26 4.83 -3.67 12.37
C SER A 26 4.31 -3.52 10.94
N LEU A 27 4.67 -2.42 10.25
CA LEU A 27 4.35 -2.23 8.84
C LEU A 27 5.04 -3.29 7.99
N ALA A 28 6.36 -3.44 8.14
CA ALA A 28 7.16 -4.38 7.35
C ALA A 28 6.79 -5.85 7.63
N ALA A 29 6.29 -6.17 8.83
CA ALA A 29 5.84 -7.53 9.17
C ALA A 29 4.68 -8.04 8.30
N ALA A 30 3.93 -7.15 7.63
CA ALA A 30 2.89 -7.51 6.66
C ALA A 30 3.46 -8.06 5.34
N PHE A 31 4.74 -7.81 5.05
CA PHE A 31 5.40 -8.19 3.80
C PHE A 31 6.15 -9.51 3.94
N ALA A 32 6.27 -10.29 2.86
CA ALA A 32 7.18 -11.42 2.75
C ALA A 32 8.63 -10.96 2.88
N GLU A 33 9.55 -11.89 3.18
CA GLU A 33 10.96 -11.54 3.41
C GLU A 33 11.63 -10.96 2.15
N ASP A 34 11.24 -11.46 0.98
CA ASP A 34 11.70 -11.12 -0.36
C ASP A 34 10.75 -10.19 -1.12
N ALA A 35 9.79 -9.56 -0.44
CA ALA A 35 8.76 -8.75 -1.09
C ALA A 35 9.31 -7.53 -1.85
N ASN A 36 8.68 -7.19 -2.97
CA ASN A 36 8.98 -5.95 -3.70
C ASN A 36 7.98 -4.84 -3.32
N PHE A 37 8.48 -3.63 -3.10
CA PHE A 37 7.67 -2.44 -2.88
C PHE A 37 8.05 -1.33 -3.84
N ILE A 38 7.10 -0.88 -4.65
CA ILE A 38 7.27 0.27 -5.55
C ILE A 38 6.50 1.45 -4.95
N GLN A 39 7.25 2.49 -4.54
CA GLN A 39 6.67 3.72 -3.97
C GLN A 39 6.09 4.65 -5.05
N ILE A 40 5.39 5.70 -4.63
CA ILE A 40 4.56 6.58 -5.50
C ILE A 40 5.29 7.28 -6.67
N PHE A 41 6.61 7.38 -6.62
CA PHE A 41 7.50 7.94 -7.65
C PHE A 41 8.27 6.85 -8.43
N GLY A 42 7.90 5.58 -8.28
CA GLY A 42 8.44 4.45 -9.07
C GLY A 42 9.75 3.84 -8.54
N GLY A 43 10.30 4.35 -7.44
CA GLY A 43 11.46 3.71 -6.80
C GLY A 43 11.07 2.36 -6.19
N GLN A 44 11.95 1.38 -6.34
CA GLN A 44 11.74 0.01 -5.86
C GLN A 44 12.57 -0.26 -4.60
N LEU A 45 11.97 -0.97 -3.65
CA LEU A 45 12.60 -1.50 -2.46
C LEU A 45 12.44 -3.02 -2.49
N ASP A 46 13.54 -3.74 -2.34
CA ASP A 46 13.58 -5.20 -2.42
C ASP A 46 13.86 -5.81 -1.05
N GLY A 47 12.90 -6.60 -0.59
CA GLY A 47 12.94 -7.32 0.68
C GLY A 47 12.39 -6.51 1.86
N ARG A 48 11.91 -7.26 2.86
CA ARG A 48 11.27 -6.71 4.08
C ARG A 48 12.17 -5.70 4.80
N ALA A 49 13.48 -5.97 4.87
CA ALA A 49 14.44 -5.11 5.54
C ALA A 49 14.58 -3.74 4.86
N ALA A 50 14.61 -3.69 3.52
CA ALA A 50 14.66 -2.44 2.78
C ALA A 50 13.37 -1.63 2.93
N ILE A 51 12.21 -2.32 2.90
CA ILE A 51 10.90 -1.74 3.14
C ILE A 51 10.84 -1.10 4.53
N GLU A 52 11.27 -1.83 5.56
CA GLU A 52 11.31 -1.35 6.94
C GLU A 52 12.19 -0.10 7.09
N ALA A 53 13.43 -0.15 6.60
CA ALA A 53 14.38 0.95 6.72
C ALA A 53 13.88 2.22 6.03
N ALA A 54 13.28 2.09 4.84
CA ALA A 54 12.69 3.22 4.13
C ALA A 54 11.50 3.82 4.89
N HIS A 55 10.61 2.98 5.43
CA HIS A 55 9.46 3.46 6.20
C HIS A 55 9.89 4.13 7.51
N ARG A 56 10.90 3.59 8.21
CA ARG A 56 11.48 4.23 9.39
C ARG A 56 11.97 5.64 9.04
N HIS A 57 12.73 5.76 7.96
CA HIS A 57 13.28 7.05 7.53
C HIS A 57 12.18 8.08 7.21
N ILE A 58 11.15 7.70 6.45
CA ILE A 58 10.08 8.65 6.10
C ILE A 58 9.21 9.03 7.31
N PHE A 59 9.00 8.12 8.27
CA PHE A 59 8.28 8.42 9.51
C PHE A 59 9.05 9.39 10.42
N GLU A 60 10.37 9.40 10.34
CA GLU A 60 11.22 10.36 11.04
C GLU A 60 11.39 11.69 10.29
N THR A 61 11.02 11.73 9.02
CA THR A 61 11.24 12.89 8.14
C THR A 61 9.92 13.38 7.53
N ILE A 62 9.70 13.15 6.24
CA ILE A 62 8.63 13.75 5.43
C ILE A 62 7.21 13.38 5.86
N TYR A 63 7.05 12.25 6.55
CA TYR A 63 5.76 11.75 7.04
C TYR A 63 5.66 11.71 8.57
N ARG A 64 6.57 12.40 9.28
CA ARG A 64 6.43 12.64 10.70
C ARG A 64 5.13 13.38 10.99
N GLY A 65 4.30 12.87 11.90
CA GLY A 65 3.01 13.50 12.21
C GLY A 65 1.92 13.22 11.17
N SER A 66 2.18 12.38 10.17
CA SER A 66 1.20 12.05 9.13
C SER A 66 0.12 11.09 9.63
N HIS A 67 -0.99 11.05 8.89
CA HIS A 67 -2.08 10.14 9.13
C HIS A 67 -2.53 9.50 7.81
N ALA A 68 -2.59 8.17 7.77
CA ALA A 68 -3.03 7.39 6.64
C ALA A 68 -4.40 6.75 6.90
N SER A 69 -5.19 6.60 5.84
CA SER A 69 -6.36 5.73 5.78
C SER A 69 -6.34 4.88 4.53
N PHE A 70 -6.78 3.63 4.64
CA PHE A 70 -6.84 2.63 3.58
C PHE A 70 -8.26 2.11 3.43
N VAL A 71 -8.74 2.06 2.19
CA VAL A 71 -10.05 1.52 1.83
C VAL A 71 -9.84 0.38 0.86
N LEU A 72 -10.26 -0.83 1.25
CA LEU A 72 -10.31 -1.97 0.35
C LEU A 72 -11.30 -1.67 -0.79
N ARG A 73 -10.88 -1.88 -2.03
CA ARG A 73 -11.73 -1.73 -3.22
C ARG A 73 -12.24 -3.06 -3.74
N SER A 74 -11.35 -4.03 -3.86
CA SER A 74 -11.71 -5.38 -4.31
C SER A 74 -10.58 -6.36 -4.01
N ILE A 75 -10.95 -7.63 -3.83
CA ILE A 75 -10.04 -8.76 -3.75
C ILE A 75 -10.35 -9.68 -4.93
N ARG A 76 -9.32 -10.10 -5.67
CA ARG A 76 -9.42 -11.11 -6.71
C ARG A 76 -8.50 -12.27 -6.38
N PHE A 77 -9.07 -13.40 -5.98
CA PHE A 77 -8.31 -14.64 -5.84
C PHE A 77 -7.90 -15.15 -7.22
N LEU A 78 -6.60 -15.35 -7.43
CA LEU A 78 -6.05 -16.04 -8.60
C LEU A 78 -5.98 -17.55 -8.34
N ARG A 79 -5.78 -17.91 -7.07
CA ARG A 79 -5.77 -19.26 -6.52
C ARG A 79 -6.29 -19.21 -5.07
N PRO A 80 -6.58 -20.35 -4.42
CA PRO A 80 -6.99 -20.37 -3.00
C PRO A 80 -5.97 -19.74 -2.03
N ASP A 81 -4.70 -19.69 -2.44
CA ASP A 81 -3.52 -19.24 -1.71
C ASP A 81 -2.89 -17.96 -2.30
N VAL A 82 -3.46 -17.36 -3.36
CA VAL A 82 -2.92 -16.16 -4.02
C VAL A 82 -4.05 -15.20 -4.38
N ALA A 83 -3.95 -13.94 -3.96
CA ALA A 83 -4.90 -12.91 -4.31
C ALA A 83 -4.23 -11.61 -4.75
N VAL A 84 -4.90 -10.90 -5.65
CA VAL A 84 -4.62 -9.50 -5.98
C VAL A 84 -5.60 -8.62 -5.23
N VAL A 85 -5.08 -7.61 -4.54
CA VAL A 85 -5.85 -6.69 -3.71
C VAL A 85 -5.70 -5.29 -4.29
N PHE A 86 -6.84 -4.65 -4.54
CA PHE A 86 -6.89 -3.26 -4.94
C PHE A 86 -7.39 -2.43 -3.78
N ALA A 87 -6.66 -1.38 -3.45
CA ALA A 87 -7.02 -0.44 -2.38
C ALA A 87 -6.98 0.99 -2.89
N ARG A 88 -7.54 1.90 -2.07
CA ARG A 88 -7.29 3.34 -2.15
C ARG A 88 -6.70 3.75 -0.81
N ALA A 89 -5.67 4.59 -0.84
CA ALA A 89 -5.11 5.15 0.39
C ALA A 89 -5.08 6.68 0.32
N HIS A 90 -5.28 7.32 1.46
CA HIS A 90 -5.19 8.77 1.64
C HIS A 90 -4.24 9.07 2.78
N VAL A 91 -3.20 9.86 2.52
CA VAL A 91 -2.21 10.27 3.52
C VAL A 91 -2.27 11.78 3.66
N LYS A 92 -2.52 12.25 4.89
CA LYS A 92 -2.45 13.66 5.29
C LYS A 92 -1.16 13.89 6.06
N PHE A 93 -0.44 14.95 5.74
CA PHE A 93 0.84 15.29 6.39
C PHE A 93 1.10 16.80 6.31
N LYS A 94 2.22 17.25 6.88
CA LYS A 94 2.65 18.64 6.79
C LYS A 94 3.98 18.73 6.05
N GLU A 95 4.08 19.71 5.18
CA GLU A 95 5.33 20.11 4.53
C GLU A 95 5.65 21.53 5.00
N GLY A 96 6.59 21.65 5.93
CA GLY A 96 6.76 22.89 6.70
C GLY A 96 5.48 23.21 7.49
N ASN A 97 4.90 24.39 7.23
CA ASN A 97 3.65 24.83 7.85
C ASN A 97 2.41 24.52 7.00
N GLU A 98 2.58 23.96 5.80
CA GLU A 98 1.48 23.72 4.87
C GLU A 98 0.91 22.31 5.07
N ALA A 99 -0.42 22.21 5.17
CA ALA A 99 -1.11 20.94 5.13
C ALA A 99 -1.08 20.37 3.70
N ARG A 100 -0.72 19.10 3.58
CA ARG A 100 -0.67 18.36 2.33
C ARG A 100 -1.48 17.09 2.45
N GLU A 101 -1.98 16.63 1.31
CA GLU A 101 -2.60 15.34 1.19
C GLU A 101 -2.26 14.66 -0.13
N ILE A 102 -2.15 13.34 -0.08
CA ILE A 102 -1.88 12.50 -1.24
C ILE A 102 -2.90 11.37 -1.23
N GLU A 103 -3.63 11.23 -2.33
CA GLU A 103 -4.38 10.03 -2.63
C GLU A 103 -3.59 9.10 -3.52
N THR A 104 -3.70 7.79 -3.26
CA THR A 104 -2.99 6.76 -4.00
C THR A 104 -3.85 5.53 -4.24
N ARG A 105 -3.43 4.70 -5.20
CA ARG A 105 -4.04 3.42 -5.55
C ARG A 105 -3.02 2.29 -5.34
N PRO A 106 -2.91 1.74 -4.12
CA PRO A 106 -2.13 0.54 -3.87
C PRO A 106 -2.71 -0.67 -4.59
N THR A 107 -1.84 -1.45 -5.24
CA THR A 107 -2.12 -2.80 -5.72
C THR A 107 -1.17 -3.75 -5.03
N LEU A 108 -1.71 -4.79 -4.41
CA LEU A 108 -0.95 -5.78 -3.65
C LEU A 108 -1.15 -7.17 -4.24
N ILE A 109 -0.10 -7.96 -4.26
CA ILE A 109 -0.18 -9.41 -4.41
C ILE A 109 0.06 -10.00 -3.02
N VAL A 110 -0.90 -10.76 -2.53
CA VAL A 110 -0.83 -11.46 -1.25
C VAL A 110 -0.84 -12.96 -1.47
N VAL A 111 0.07 -13.65 -0.79
CA VAL A 111 0.26 -15.10 -0.89
C VAL A 111 0.16 -15.71 0.50
N LYS A 112 -0.45 -16.89 0.58
CA LYS A 112 -0.51 -17.71 1.78
C LYS A 112 0.60 -18.75 1.76
N GLU A 113 1.57 -18.63 2.67
CA GLU A 113 2.62 -19.63 2.89
C GLU A 113 2.61 -20.06 4.35
N GLN A 114 2.67 -21.38 4.62
CA GLN A 114 2.68 -21.94 5.98
C GLN A 114 1.58 -21.35 6.89
N ASP A 115 0.37 -21.27 6.35
CA ASP A 115 -0.81 -20.68 7.01
C ASP A 115 -0.79 -19.17 7.29
N LYS A 116 0.23 -18.45 6.81
CA LYS A 116 0.36 -17.01 6.96
C LYS A 116 0.17 -16.30 5.61
N TRP A 117 -0.75 -15.33 5.56
CA TRP A 117 -0.87 -14.43 4.42
C TRP A 117 0.12 -13.28 4.54
N GLN A 118 0.88 -13.02 3.49
CA GLN A 118 1.84 -11.93 3.42
C GLN A 118 1.82 -11.26 2.05
N ILE A 119 2.23 -10.00 2.00
CA ILE A 119 2.37 -9.25 0.76
C ILE A 119 3.70 -9.62 0.10
N VAL A 120 3.66 -10.16 -1.12
CA VAL A 120 4.87 -10.45 -1.91
C VAL A 120 5.21 -9.34 -2.89
N ALA A 121 4.22 -8.55 -3.31
CA ALA A 121 4.44 -7.37 -4.13
C ALA A 121 3.45 -6.26 -3.77
N PHE A 122 3.93 -5.04 -3.73
CA PHE A 122 3.14 -3.83 -3.51
C PHE A 122 3.58 -2.75 -4.49
N GLN A 123 2.63 -2.20 -5.23
CA GLN A 123 2.88 -1.04 -6.07
C GLN A 123 1.90 0.06 -5.73
N ASN A 124 2.42 1.24 -5.43
CA ASN A 124 1.62 2.41 -5.14
C ASN A 124 1.66 3.42 -6.27
N THR A 125 0.51 3.88 -6.71
CA THR A 125 0.40 4.91 -7.75
C THR A 125 -0.31 6.12 -7.18
N LYS A 126 0.30 7.31 -7.28
CA LYS A 126 -0.38 8.56 -6.93
C LYS A 126 -1.57 8.79 -7.86
N ILE A 127 -2.73 9.10 -7.29
CA ILE A 127 -3.88 9.55 -8.06
C ILE A 127 -3.67 11.04 -8.33
N SER A 128 -3.43 11.37 -9.59
CA SER A 128 -3.39 12.74 -10.08
C SER A 128 -4.61 13.01 -10.96
N GLU A 129 -4.88 14.29 -11.25
CA GLU A 129 -5.80 14.62 -12.33
C GLU A 129 -5.36 13.91 -13.61
N VAL A 130 -6.33 13.24 -14.25
CA VAL A 130 -6.09 12.58 -15.52
C VAL A 130 -5.98 13.67 -16.57
N PRO A 131 -4.87 13.80 -17.32
CA PRO A 131 -4.78 14.76 -18.40
C PRO A 131 -5.94 14.58 -19.39
N ALA A 132 -6.45 15.66 -19.97
CA ALA A 132 -7.63 15.62 -20.85
C ALA A 132 -7.50 14.57 -21.98
N ALA A 133 -6.30 14.42 -22.54
CA ALA A 133 -6.00 13.41 -23.55
C ALA A 133 -6.19 11.96 -23.05
N ALA A 134 -5.80 11.67 -21.82
CA ALA A 134 -5.99 10.35 -21.22
C ALA A 134 -7.46 10.09 -20.81
N GLN A 135 -8.21 11.14 -20.44
CA GLN A 135 -9.66 11.03 -20.21
C GLN A 135 -10.41 10.64 -21.49
N ALA A 136 -10.02 11.21 -22.63
CA ALA A 136 -10.61 10.89 -23.93
C ALA A 136 -10.34 9.42 -24.32
N ALA A 137 -9.13 8.92 -24.11
CA ALA A 137 -8.78 7.52 -24.37
C ALA A 137 -9.57 6.54 -23.48
N ALA A 138 -9.75 6.84 -22.19
CA ALA A 138 -10.48 5.98 -21.27
C ALA A 138 -11.97 5.81 -21.64
N ARG A 139 -12.60 6.84 -22.21
CA ARG A 139 -14.01 6.80 -22.67
C ARG A 139 -14.22 5.96 -23.93
N LEU A 140 -13.15 5.66 -24.68
CA LEU A 140 -13.20 4.81 -25.86
C LEU A 140 -13.02 3.32 -25.52
N ALA A 141 -12.59 3.00 -24.29
CA ALA A 141 -12.26 1.65 -23.85
C ALA A 141 -13.37 0.97 -23.03
N THR A 142 -14.53 1.61 -22.90
CA THR A 142 -15.76 1.09 -22.27
C THR A 142 -16.82 0.82 -23.33
#